data_AF-A0A7D5RME2-F1
#
_entry.id   AF-A0A7D5RME2-F1
#
_cell.length_a   1.000
_cell.length_b   1.000
_cell.length_c   1.000
_cell.angle_alpha   90.00
_cell.angle_beta   90.00
_cell.angle_gamma   90.00
#
_symmetry.space_group_name_H-M   'P 1'
#
loop_
_entity.id
_entity.type
_entity.pdbx_description
1 polymer ?
#
loop_
_entity_poly.entity_id
_entity_poly.type
_entity_poly.pdbx_seq_one_letter_code
_entity_poly.pdbx_strand_id
1 'polypeptide(L)'
;MPVVFGLHKLLFFLTDPFAEPFRELSVFEITVQNAGLLLFSFVIVQGSVRITNRLNQRLPWSPTPALRALVQVLAQLFLATVWIFIYQSIVVWILFDQNIFAILNSAAFTPEIRFVIWRFILASALVSLVTSLIVTGRNIRMHTAEMKIQAAQLKETALQAELQSLKLQLDPHFVFNNFSTISALIEEDKTLAQSFVENLSRVYRYMIQHIHSDTITLQKEIKFIESYTYLIFIRHGNNVKVSMHIPENLMQKEYHLLPCNC
;
A
#
# COMPACT_ATOMS: atom_id res chain seq x y z
N MET A 1 -14.93 -23.46 -5.49
CA MET A 1 -15.38 -24.88 -5.50
C MET A 1 -15.72 -25.36 -6.90
N PRO A 2 -16.78 -24.88 -7.59
CA PRO A 2 -17.18 -25.44 -8.88
C PRO A 2 -16.11 -25.28 -9.97
N VAL A 3 -15.36 -24.17 -9.95
CA VAL A 3 -14.26 -23.91 -10.91
C VAL A 3 -13.11 -24.93 -10.77
N VAL A 4 -12.71 -25.26 -9.54
CA VAL A 4 -11.61 -26.21 -9.27
C VAL A 4 -12.02 -27.63 -9.69
N PHE A 5 -13.25 -28.01 -9.37
CA PHE A 5 -13.83 -29.28 -9.79
C PHE A 5 -13.92 -29.40 -11.32
N GLY A 6 -14.44 -28.36 -11.98
CA GLY A 6 -14.55 -28.31 -13.44
C GLY A 6 -13.20 -28.34 -14.15
N LEU A 7 -12.21 -27.60 -13.64
CA LEU A 7 -10.83 -27.62 -14.17
C LEU A 7 -10.19 -29.00 -14.06
N HIS A 8 -10.39 -29.70 -12.93
CA HIS A 8 -9.86 -31.05 -12.76
C HIS A 8 -10.49 -32.03 -13.75
N LYS A 9 -11.81 -31.98 -13.93
CA LYS A 9 -12.53 -32.78 -14.94
C LYS A 9 -12.07 -32.47 -16.36
N LEU A 10 -11.90 -31.20 -16.70
CA LEU A 10 -11.38 -30.77 -18.00
C LEU A 10 -9.97 -31.34 -18.24
N LEU A 11 -9.08 -31.23 -17.26
CA LEU A 11 -7.71 -31.72 -17.38
C LEU A 11 -7.66 -33.24 -17.48
N PHE A 12 -8.49 -33.94 -16.72
CA PHE A 12 -8.62 -35.39 -16.80
C PHE A 12 -9.15 -35.84 -18.18
N PHE A 13 -10.08 -35.09 -18.77
CA PHE A 13 -10.56 -35.32 -20.13
C PHE A 13 -9.49 -35.04 -21.20
N LEU A 14 -8.76 -33.92 -21.09
CA LEU A 14 -7.73 -33.54 -22.06
C LEU A 14 -6.53 -34.51 -22.07
N THR A 15 -6.23 -35.14 -20.94
CA THR A 15 -5.12 -36.08 -20.82
C THR A 15 -5.43 -37.45 -21.41
N ASP A 16 -6.71 -37.77 -21.61
CA ASP A 16 -7.13 -39.01 -22.26
C ASP A 16 -8.57 -38.87 -22.82
N PRO A 17 -8.71 -38.19 -23.98
CA PRO A 17 -10.03 -37.91 -24.55
C PRO A 17 -10.67 -39.15 -25.19
N PHE A 18 -9.90 -40.22 -25.39
CA PHE A 18 -10.32 -41.44 -26.09
C PHE A 18 -10.36 -42.69 -25.20
N ALA A 19 -9.85 -42.66 -23.96
CA ALA A 19 -10.27 -43.65 -22.98
C ALA A 19 -11.78 -43.61 -22.90
N GLU A 20 -12.44 -44.74 -23.10
CA GLU A 20 -13.87 -44.87 -22.82
C GLU A 20 -14.05 -44.95 -21.31
N PRO A 21 -14.22 -43.83 -20.56
CA PRO A 21 -14.08 -43.82 -19.11
C PRO A 21 -15.38 -44.25 -18.42
N PHE A 22 -16.42 -44.58 -19.19
CA PHE A 22 -17.80 -44.68 -18.71
C PHE A 22 -18.55 -45.89 -19.27
N ARG A 23 -17.97 -46.70 -20.16
CA ARG A 23 -18.66 -47.89 -20.66
C ARG A 23 -18.57 -49.10 -19.74
N GLU A 24 -17.53 -49.20 -18.92
CA GLU A 24 -17.29 -50.37 -18.05
C GLU A 24 -17.33 -50.07 -16.55
N LEU A 25 -17.33 -48.79 -16.14
CA LEU A 25 -17.43 -48.40 -14.72
C LEU A 25 -18.89 -48.41 -14.26
N SER A 26 -19.14 -49.06 -13.12
CA SER A 26 -20.42 -49.07 -12.46
C SER A 26 -20.84 -47.65 -12.01
N VAL A 27 -22.15 -47.42 -11.91
CA VAL A 27 -22.71 -46.15 -11.38
C VAL A 27 -22.14 -45.83 -9.99
N PHE A 28 -21.87 -46.86 -9.19
CA PHE A 28 -21.26 -46.73 -7.88
C PHE A 28 -19.85 -46.13 -7.95
N GLU A 29 -18.97 -46.67 -8.81
CA GLU A 29 -17.58 -46.18 -8.94
C GLU A 29 -17.52 -44.74 -9.44
N ILE A 30 -18.37 -44.39 -10.41
CA ILE A 30 -18.47 -43.01 -10.93
C ILE A 30 -18.92 -42.05 -9.81
N THR A 31 -19.89 -42.48 -9.00
CA THR A 31 -20.41 -41.68 -7.88
C THR A 31 -19.34 -41.46 -6.81
N VAL A 32 -18.63 -42.52 -6.42
CA VAL A 32 -17.52 -42.45 -5.45
C VAL A 32 -16.42 -41.53 -5.94
N GLN A 33 -16.00 -41.64 -7.20
CA GLN A 33 -14.97 -40.77 -7.77
C GLN A 33 -15.39 -39.30 -7.81
N ASN A 34 -16.62 -39.01 -8.24
CA ASN A 34 -17.14 -37.63 -8.30
C ASN A 34 -17.30 -37.00 -6.92
N ALA A 35 -17.88 -37.73 -5.97
CA ALA A 35 -18.02 -37.28 -4.58
C ALA A 35 -16.64 -37.02 -3.95
N GLY A 36 -15.69 -37.92 -4.21
CA GLY A 36 -14.29 -37.78 -3.81
C GLY A 36 -13.62 -36.52 -4.38
N LEU A 37 -13.81 -36.24 -5.66
CA LEU A 37 -13.24 -35.07 -6.32
C LEU A 37 -13.87 -33.76 -5.83
N LEU A 38 -15.17 -33.76 -5.50
CA LEU A 38 -15.83 -32.62 -4.86
C LEU A 38 -15.25 -32.36 -3.47
N LEU A 39 -15.05 -33.40 -2.67
CA LEU A 39 -14.41 -33.31 -1.36
C LEU A 39 -12.97 -32.78 -1.48
N PHE A 40 -12.20 -33.29 -2.43
CA PHE A 40 -10.86 -32.80 -2.75
C PHE A 40 -10.86 -31.30 -3.03
N SER A 41 -11.72 -30.87 -3.96
CA SER A 41 -11.86 -29.46 -4.35
C SER A 41 -12.26 -28.58 -3.15
N PHE A 42 -13.14 -29.09 -2.29
CA PHE A 42 -13.56 -28.42 -1.06
C PHE A 42 -12.41 -28.21 -0.09
N VAL A 43 -11.63 -29.25 0.19
CA VAL A 43 -10.51 -29.18 1.13
C VAL A 43 -9.39 -28.27 0.63
N ILE A 44 -9.04 -28.33 -0.66
CA ILE A 44 -8.01 -27.47 -1.24
C ILE A 44 -8.37 -25.98 -1.07
N VAL A 45 -9.59 -25.61 -1.44
CA VAL A 45 -9.99 -24.19 -1.39
C VAL A 45 -10.18 -23.75 0.06
N GLN A 46 -10.88 -24.50 0.91
CA GLN A 46 -11.04 -24.10 2.31
C GLN A 46 -9.72 -24.11 3.08
N GLY A 47 -8.84 -25.07 2.77
CA GLY A 47 -7.48 -25.12 3.27
C GLY A 47 -6.67 -23.89 2.85
N SER A 48 -6.73 -23.50 1.58
CA SER A 48 -6.03 -22.31 1.08
C SER A 48 -6.48 -21.02 1.78
N VAL A 49 -7.78 -20.89 2.08
CA VAL A 49 -8.34 -19.74 2.80
C VAL A 49 -7.86 -19.74 4.25
N ARG A 50 -7.93 -20.89 4.94
CA ARG A 50 -7.44 -21.00 6.32
C ARG A 50 -5.94 -20.73 6.45
N ILE A 51 -5.15 -21.25 5.52
CA ILE A 51 -3.70 -20.98 5.44
C ILE A 51 -3.46 -19.49 5.26
N THR A 52 -4.17 -18.85 4.33
CA THR A 52 -4.07 -17.40 4.09
C THR A 52 -4.37 -16.61 5.35
N ASN A 53 -5.49 -16.90 6.02
CA ASN A 53 -5.92 -16.19 7.23
C ASN A 53 -4.94 -16.38 8.39
N ARG A 54 -4.44 -17.60 8.62
CA ARG A 54 -3.45 -17.87 9.67
C ARG A 54 -2.11 -17.18 9.39
N LEU A 55 -1.66 -17.22 8.14
CA LEU A 55 -0.41 -16.58 7.78
C LEU A 55 -0.56 -15.05 7.81
N ASN A 56 -1.73 -14.47 7.52
CA ASN A 56 -1.95 -13.02 7.70
C ASN A 56 -1.79 -12.57 9.16
N GLN A 57 -2.08 -13.44 10.14
CA GLN A 57 -1.89 -13.13 11.56
C GLN A 57 -0.44 -13.31 12.03
N ARG A 58 0.31 -14.27 11.46
CA ARG A 58 1.66 -14.62 11.92
C ARG A 58 2.79 -14.01 11.09
N LEU A 59 2.54 -13.78 9.81
CA LEU A 59 3.52 -13.31 8.83
C LEU A 59 2.81 -12.28 7.92
N PRO A 60 2.80 -10.99 8.27
CA PRO A 60 2.22 -9.96 7.42
C PRO A 60 2.98 -9.84 6.08
N TRP A 61 2.32 -9.29 5.08
CA TRP A 61 2.88 -9.12 3.73
C TRP A 61 4.03 -8.11 3.67
N SER A 62 3.99 -7.10 4.54
CA SER A 62 5.09 -6.17 4.77
C SER A 62 5.85 -6.60 6.03
N PRO A 63 7.20 -6.66 6.03
CA PRO A 63 8.10 -6.10 5.01
C PRO A 63 8.58 -7.07 3.91
N THR A 64 8.33 -8.39 4.01
CA THR A 64 8.92 -9.40 3.11
C THR A 64 7.87 -10.18 2.28
N PRO A 65 7.28 -9.57 1.23
CA PRO A 65 6.16 -10.17 0.49
C PRO A 65 6.58 -11.43 -0.28
N ALA A 66 7.83 -11.52 -0.75
CA ALA A 66 8.36 -12.68 -1.46
C ALA A 66 8.46 -13.92 -0.54
N LEU A 67 9.03 -13.76 0.65
CA LEU A 67 9.11 -14.83 1.65
C LEU A 67 7.70 -15.28 2.06
N ARG A 68 6.80 -14.32 2.27
CA ARG A 68 5.40 -14.59 2.60
C ARG A 68 4.67 -15.39 1.52
N ALA A 69 4.86 -15.02 0.25
CA ALA A 69 4.31 -15.73 -0.89
C ALA A 69 4.87 -17.15 -1.00
N LEU A 70 6.19 -17.31 -0.83
CA LEU A 70 6.86 -18.61 -0.85
C LEU A 70 6.31 -19.54 0.23
N VAL A 71 6.24 -19.08 1.49
CA VAL A 71 5.69 -19.85 2.61
C VAL A 71 4.23 -20.24 2.34
N GLN A 72 3.43 -19.34 1.77
CA GLN A 72 2.03 -19.64 1.43
C GLN A 72 1.91 -20.73 0.38
N VAL A 73 2.67 -20.61 -0.72
CA VAL A 73 2.65 -21.58 -1.81
C VAL A 73 3.12 -22.94 -1.29
N LEU A 74 4.22 -22.99 -0.55
CA LEU A 74 4.73 -24.22 0.06
C LEU A 74 3.73 -24.87 1.01
N ALA A 75 3.08 -24.08 1.88
CA ALA A 75 2.07 -24.61 2.81
C ALA A 75 0.84 -25.16 2.06
N GLN A 76 0.43 -24.52 0.97
CA GLN A 76 -0.69 -24.98 0.15
C GLN A 76 -0.34 -26.23 -0.66
N LEU A 77 0.88 -26.31 -1.21
CA LEU A 77 1.37 -27.51 -1.88
C LEU A 77 1.53 -28.68 -0.90
N PHE A 78 2.04 -28.43 0.30
CA PHE A 78 2.12 -29.46 1.34
C PHE A 78 0.74 -30.00 1.71
N LEU A 79 -0.24 -29.12 1.95
CA LEU A 79 -1.62 -29.52 2.20
C LEU A 79 -2.19 -30.34 1.04
N ALA A 80 -1.96 -29.91 -0.20
CA ALA A 80 -2.43 -30.62 -1.39
C ALA A 80 -1.81 -32.02 -1.48
N THR A 81 -0.50 -32.16 -1.29
CA THR A 81 0.20 -33.45 -1.32
C THR A 81 -0.34 -34.41 -0.27
N VAL A 82 -0.48 -33.95 0.98
CA VAL A 82 -1.06 -34.75 2.07
C VAL A 82 -2.48 -35.21 1.72
N TRP A 83 -3.29 -34.29 1.18
CA TRP A 83 -4.68 -34.59 0.86
C TRP A 83 -4.84 -35.52 -0.35
N ILE A 84 -4.02 -35.36 -1.39
CA ILE A 84 -3.96 -36.26 -2.55
C ILE A 84 -3.62 -37.68 -2.08
N PHE A 85 -2.62 -37.81 -1.20
CA PHE A 85 -2.20 -39.11 -0.68
C PHE A 85 -3.31 -39.81 0.14
N ILE A 86 -3.97 -39.07 1.04
CA ILE A 86 -5.10 -39.59 1.83
C ILE A 86 -6.24 -40.02 0.90
N TYR A 87 -6.62 -39.16 -0.04
CA TYR A 87 -7.68 -39.45 -0.99
C TYR A 87 -7.40 -40.71 -1.80
N GLN A 88 -6.20 -40.83 -2.38
CA GLN A 88 -5.81 -41.98 -3.18
C GLN A 88 -5.75 -43.26 -2.35
N SER A 89 -5.26 -43.19 -1.11
CA SER A 89 -5.23 -44.35 -0.20
C SER A 89 -6.64 -44.86 0.10
N ILE A 90 -7.59 -43.96 0.34
CA ILE A 90 -9.00 -44.31 0.61
C ILE A 90 -9.64 -44.93 -0.64
N VAL A 91 -9.46 -44.32 -1.82
CA VAL A 91 -10.03 -44.83 -3.07
C VAL A 91 -9.49 -46.22 -3.39
N VAL A 92 -8.18 -46.41 -3.27
CA VAL A 92 -7.53 -47.70 -3.52
C VAL A 92 -8.02 -48.77 -2.54
N TRP A 93 -8.16 -48.43 -1.27
CA TRP A 93 -8.69 -49.35 -0.27
C TRP A 93 -10.14 -49.75 -0.56
N ILE A 94 -11.01 -48.80 -0.91
CA ILE A 94 -12.42 -49.07 -1.23
C ILE A 94 -12.57 -49.95 -2.48
N LEU A 95 -11.77 -49.72 -3.52
CA LEU A 95 -11.94 -50.38 -4.81
C LEU A 95 -11.19 -51.71 -4.93
N PHE A 96 -10.05 -51.86 -4.26
CA PHE A 96 -9.17 -53.02 -4.42
C PHE A 96 -8.89 -53.78 -3.12
N ASP A 97 -9.35 -53.27 -1.96
CA ASP A 97 -9.01 -53.79 -0.62
C ASP A 97 -7.50 -53.96 -0.42
N GLN A 98 -6.73 -53.03 -0.98
CA GLN A 98 -5.28 -53.00 -0.90
C GLN A 98 -4.78 -51.62 -0.47
N ASN A 99 -3.49 -51.54 -0.12
CA ASN A 99 -2.83 -50.27 0.12
C ASN A 99 -2.28 -49.69 -1.20
N ILE A 100 -2.21 -48.36 -1.29
CA ILE A 100 -1.70 -47.66 -2.49
C ILE A 100 -0.29 -48.13 -2.90
N PHE A 101 0.58 -48.43 -1.93
CA PHE A 101 1.92 -48.94 -2.19
C PHE A 101 1.92 -50.33 -2.83
N ALA A 102 0.94 -51.17 -2.52
CA ALA A 102 0.79 -52.49 -3.15
C ALA A 102 0.40 -52.34 -4.63
N ILE A 103 -0.48 -51.39 -4.95
CA ILE A 103 -0.85 -51.10 -6.35
C ILE A 103 0.32 -50.54 -7.14
N LEU A 104 1.09 -49.62 -6.55
CA LEU A 104 2.18 -48.96 -7.26
C LEU A 104 3.39 -49.87 -7.50
N ASN A 105 3.68 -50.82 -6.60
CA ASN A 105 4.92 -51.60 -6.63
C ASN A 105 4.76 -53.08 -6.99
N SER A 106 3.56 -53.66 -6.89
CA SER A 106 3.40 -55.09 -7.19
C SER A 106 3.19 -55.34 -8.69
N ALA A 107 3.73 -56.46 -9.16
CA ALA A 107 3.49 -56.97 -10.51
C ALA A 107 2.06 -57.53 -10.69
N ALA A 108 1.31 -57.67 -9.59
CA ALA A 108 -0.06 -58.18 -9.59
C ALA A 108 -1.07 -57.20 -10.20
N PHE A 109 -0.75 -55.90 -10.26
CA PHE A 109 -1.61 -54.89 -10.87
C PHE A 109 -1.15 -54.49 -12.27
N THR A 110 -2.13 -54.28 -13.15
CA THR A 110 -1.89 -53.96 -14.55
C THR A 110 -1.35 -52.54 -14.72
N PRO A 111 -0.57 -52.26 -15.79
CA PRO A 111 -0.07 -50.92 -16.08
C PRO A 111 -1.16 -49.86 -16.22
N GLU A 112 -2.36 -50.22 -16.67
CA GLU A 112 -3.48 -49.31 -16.88
C GLU A 112 -3.98 -48.72 -15.56
N ILE A 113 -4.11 -49.52 -14.50
CA ILE A 113 -4.56 -49.06 -13.17
C ILE A 113 -3.55 -48.04 -12.60
N ARG A 114 -2.25 -48.34 -12.70
CA ARG A 114 -1.19 -47.42 -12.27
C ARG A 114 -1.23 -46.12 -13.05
N PHE A 115 -1.45 -46.19 -14.37
CA PHE A 115 -1.55 -45.00 -15.23
C PHE A 115 -2.70 -44.08 -14.80
N VAL A 116 -3.87 -44.64 -14.49
CA VAL A 116 -5.04 -43.87 -14.01
C VAL A 116 -4.74 -43.14 -12.69
N ILE A 117 -4.11 -43.82 -11.72
CA ILE A 117 -3.73 -43.23 -10.44
C ILE A 117 -2.72 -42.08 -10.64
N TRP A 118 -1.66 -42.31 -11.42
CA TRP A 118 -0.66 -41.28 -11.70
C TRP A 118 -1.26 -40.07 -12.42
N ARG A 119 -2.15 -40.29 -13.39
CA ARG A 119 -2.87 -39.22 -14.09
C ARG A 119 -3.69 -38.37 -13.13
N PHE A 120 -4.41 -39.00 -12.21
CA PHE A 120 -5.17 -38.27 -11.19
C PHE A 120 -4.25 -37.46 -10.27
N ILE A 121 -3.14 -38.03 -9.81
CA ILE A 121 -2.15 -37.34 -8.97
C ILE A 121 -1.61 -36.10 -9.69
N LEU A 122 -1.15 -36.26 -10.93
CA LEU A 122 -0.63 -35.16 -11.75
C LEU A 122 -1.67 -34.08 -11.98
N ALA A 123 -2.91 -34.47 -12.30
CA ALA A 123 -4.00 -33.54 -12.50
C ALA A 123 -4.32 -32.72 -11.24
N SER A 124 -4.36 -33.40 -10.10
CA SER A 124 -4.65 -32.78 -8.80
C SER A 124 -3.52 -31.85 -8.35
N ALA A 125 -2.26 -32.24 -8.60
CA ALA A 125 -1.09 -31.43 -8.31
C ALA A 125 -1.07 -30.14 -9.15
N LEU A 126 -1.34 -30.25 -10.46
CA LEU A 126 -1.41 -29.10 -11.36
C LEU A 126 -2.52 -28.12 -10.95
N VAL A 127 -3.73 -28.62 -10.72
CA VAL A 127 -4.86 -27.79 -10.28
C VAL A 127 -4.58 -27.10 -8.94
N SER A 128 -3.92 -27.80 -8.01
CA SER A 128 -3.52 -27.23 -6.72
C SER A 128 -2.48 -26.13 -6.86
N LEU A 129 -1.47 -26.33 -7.72
CA LEU A 129 -0.46 -25.32 -8.04
C LEU A 129 -1.10 -24.06 -8.65
N VAL A 130 -1.94 -24.22 -9.66
CA VAL A 130 -2.65 -23.11 -10.32
C VAL A 130 -3.51 -22.35 -9.31
N THR A 131 -4.27 -23.05 -8.49
CA THR A 131 -5.10 -22.44 -7.44
C THR A 131 -4.26 -21.65 -6.44
N SER A 132 -3.12 -22.23 -6.02
CA SER A 132 -2.17 -21.59 -5.10
C SER A 132 -1.60 -20.28 -5.65
N LEU A 133 -1.19 -20.28 -6.93
CA LEU A 133 -0.67 -19.09 -7.61
C LEU A 133 -1.74 -18.00 -7.75
N ILE A 134 -2.97 -18.36 -8.13
CA ILE A 134 -4.09 -17.40 -8.27
C ILE A 134 -4.41 -16.75 -6.93
N VAL A 135 -4.56 -17.55 -5.86
CA VAL A 135 -4.88 -17.04 -4.52
C VAL A 135 -3.78 -16.13 -4.00
N THR A 136 -2.52 -16.55 -4.12
CA THR A 136 -1.37 -15.77 -3.68
C THR A 136 -1.24 -14.46 -4.47
N GLY A 137 -1.40 -14.52 -5.80
CA GLY A 137 -1.37 -13.34 -6.66
C GLY A 137 -2.49 -12.34 -6.36
N ARG A 138 -3.71 -12.82 -6.07
CA ARG A 138 -4.82 -11.95 -5.64
C ARG A 138 -4.50 -11.25 -4.32
N ASN A 139 -3.97 -11.96 -3.34
CA ASN A 139 -3.63 -11.38 -2.04
C ASN A 139 -2.55 -10.29 -2.15
N ILE A 140 -1.51 -10.51 -2.96
CA ILE A 140 -0.48 -9.51 -3.22
C ILE A 140 -1.08 -8.25 -3.84
N ARG A 141 -1.95 -8.41 -4.85
CA ARG A 141 -2.61 -7.27 -5.52
C ARG A 141 -3.47 -6.46 -4.56
N MET A 142 -4.30 -7.13 -3.76
CA MET A 142 -5.15 -6.48 -2.75
C MET A 142 -4.32 -5.70 -1.75
N HIS A 143 -3.28 -6.33 -1.19
CA HIS A 143 -2.43 -5.66 -0.22
C HIS A 143 -1.66 -4.47 -0.82
N THR A 144 -1.19 -4.60 -2.06
CA THR A 144 -0.52 -3.49 -2.76
C THR A 144 -1.48 -2.32 -3.00
N ALA A 145 -2.75 -2.59 -3.31
CA ALA A 145 -3.76 -1.55 -3.48
C ALA A 145 -4.06 -0.83 -2.16
N GLU A 146 -4.20 -1.57 -1.06
CA GLU A 146 -4.38 -1.00 0.29
C GLU A 146 -3.21 -0.10 0.68
N MET A 147 -1.97 -0.55 0.48
CA MET A 147 -0.76 0.23 0.76
C MET A 147 -0.70 1.53 -0.06
N LYS A 148 -1.13 1.50 -1.33
CA LYS A 148 -1.20 2.70 -2.18
C LYS A 148 -2.23 3.71 -1.66
N ILE A 149 -3.39 3.24 -1.21
CA ILE A 149 -4.43 4.10 -0.63
C ILE A 149 -3.92 4.76 0.65
N GLN A 150 -3.30 3.98 1.55
CA GLN A 150 -2.72 4.51 2.79
C GLN A 150 -1.61 5.53 2.51
N ALA A 151 -0.73 5.26 1.55
CA ALA A 151 0.32 6.20 1.16
C ALA A 151 -0.26 7.52 0.59
N ALA A 152 -1.34 7.45 -0.20
CA ALA A 152 -2.02 8.64 -0.70
C ALA A 152 -2.65 9.46 0.43
N GLN A 153 -3.31 8.82 1.39
CA GLN A 153 -3.90 9.47 2.57
C GLN A 153 -2.84 10.13 3.46
N LEU A 154 -1.70 9.46 3.67
CA LEU A 154 -0.59 10.04 4.42
C LEU A 154 0.00 11.26 3.71
N LYS A 155 0.14 11.20 2.38
CA LYS A 155 0.59 12.33 1.57
C LYS A 155 -0.39 13.50 1.64
N GLU A 156 -1.69 13.24 1.55
CA GLU A 156 -2.72 14.27 1.69
C GLU A 156 -2.66 14.94 3.06
N THR A 157 -2.58 14.13 4.12
CA THR A 157 -2.45 14.63 5.50
C THR A 157 -1.19 15.49 5.67
N ALA A 158 -0.07 15.05 5.10
CA ALA A 158 1.18 15.80 5.13
C ALA A 158 1.06 17.15 4.40
N LEU A 159 0.46 17.17 3.20
CA LEU A 159 0.22 18.41 2.46
C LEU A 159 -0.73 19.34 3.21
N GLN A 160 -1.76 18.81 3.86
CA GLN A 160 -2.67 19.62 4.68
C GLN A 160 -1.95 20.23 5.88
N ALA A 161 -1.08 19.46 6.54
CA ALA A 161 -0.26 19.96 7.65
C ALA A 161 0.73 21.04 7.18
N GLU A 162 1.36 20.85 6.01
CA GLU A 162 2.24 21.85 5.38
C GLU A 162 1.48 23.13 5.04
N LEU A 163 0.30 23.02 4.43
CA LEU A 163 -0.58 24.15 4.15
C LEU A 163 -1.03 24.86 5.44
N GLN A 164 -1.35 24.13 6.50
CA GLN A 164 -1.72 24.71 7.78
C GLN A 164 -0.53 25.43 8.44
N SER A 165 0.67 24.86 8.35
CA SER A 165 1.90 25.50 8.82
C SER A 165 2.16 26.80 8.06
N LEU A 166 2.03 26.78 6.73
CA LEU A 166 2.15 27.96 5.89
C LEU A 166 1.12 29.04 6.25
N LYS A 167 -0.13 28.65 6.58
CA LYS A 167 -1.16 29.58 7.06
C LYS A 167 -0.80 30.20 8.41
N LEU A 168 -0.27 29.42 9.35
CA LEU A 168 0.11 29.91 10.68
C LEU A 168 1.29 30.88 10.65
N GLN A 169 2.17 30.76 9.66
CA GLN A 169 3.27 31.73 9.44
C GLN A 169 2.78 33.10 8.96
N LEU A 170 1.55 33.21 8.46
CA LEU A 170 0.90 34.49 8.19
C LEU A 170 0.00 34.80 9.38
N ASP A 171 0.47 35.63 10.32
CA ASP A 171 -0.35 36.07 11.46
C ASP A 171 -1.64 36.76 10.92
N PRO A 172 -2.83 36.14 11.06
CA PRO A 172 -4.06 36.70 10.51
C PRO A 172 -4.44 38.00 11.21
N HIS A 173 -4.12 38.14 12.49
CA HIS A 173 -4.36 39.33 13.27
C HIS A 173 -3.45 40.49 12.81
N PHE A 174 -2.20 40.22 12.44
CA PHE A 174 -1.33 41.19 11.78
C PHE A 174 -1.94 41.65 10.46
N VAL A 175 -2.43 40.74 9.62
CA VAL A 175 -3.09 41.08 8.34
C VAL A 175 -4.30 42.00 8.59
N PHE A 176 -5.25 41.59 9.43
CA PHE A 176 -6.47 42.35 9.68
C PHE A 176 -6.17 43.71 10.31
N ASN A 177 -5.24 43.79 11.25
CA ASN A 177 -4.86 45.06 11.85
C ASN A 177 -4.24 46.03 10.84
N ASN A 178 -3.43 45.54 9.91
CA ASN A 178 -2.88 46.40 8.86
C ASN A 178 -3.98 46.91 7.92
N PHE A 179 -5.01 46.12 7.60
CA PHE A 179 -6.16 46.62 6.83
C PHE A 179 -6.95 47.69 7.58
N SER A 180 -7.18 47.51 8.88
CA SER A 180 -7.83 48.53 9.71
C SER A 180 -7.03 49.84 9.74
N THR A 181 -5.70 49.76 9.91
CA THR A 181 -4.82 50.93 9.85
C THR A 181 -4.87 51.62 8.48
N ILE A 182 -4.82 50.85 7.39
CA ILE A 182 -4.93 51.40 6.02
C ILE A 182 -6.26 52.12 5.82
N SER A 183 -7.37 51.52 6.28
CA SER A 183 -8.70 52.12 6.11
C SER A 183 -8.79 53.48 6.80
N ALA A 184 -8.24 53.61 8.01
CA ALA A 184 -8.18 54.90 8.72
C ALA A 184 -7.27 55.91 7.99
N LEU A 185 -6.09 55.46 7.53
CA LEU A 185 -5.13 56.32 6.83
C LEU A 185 -5.67 56.86 5.50
N ILE A 186 -6.50 56.11 4.77
CA ILE A 186 -7.08 56.58 3.49
C ILE A 186 -7.96 57.82 3.70
N GLU A 187 -8.67 57.89 4.83
CA GLU A 187 -9.53 59.02 5.17
C GLU A 187 -8.72 60.23 5.66
N GLU A 188 -7.62 59.99 6.39
CA GLU A 188 -6.81 61.04 7.03
C GLU A 188 -5.72 61.61 6.09
N ASP A 189 -4.89 60.74 5.51
CA ASP A 189 -3.78 61.12 4.61
C ASP A 189 -3.52 60.03 3.56
N LYS A 190 -3.95 60.32 2.33
CA LYS A 190 -3.79 59.41 1.18
C LYS A 190 -2.33 59.11 0.84
N THR A 191 -1.41 60.05 1.06
CA THR A 191 0.02 59.86 0.75
C THR A 191 0.68 58.95 1.78
N LEU A 192 0.29 59.10 3.05
CA LEU A 192 0.71 58.21 4.13
C LEU A 192 0.15 56.81 3.95
N ALA A 193 -1.13 56.69 3.55
CA ALA A 193 -1.76 55.42 3.22
C ALA A 193 -1.00 54.66 2.10
N GLN A 194 -0.64 55.35 1.01
CA GLN A 194 0.16 54.75 -0.07
C GLN A 194 1.50 54.22 0.43
N SER A 195 2.22 55.01 1.22
CA SER A 195 3.52 54.63 1.80
C SER A 195 3.41 53.43 2.76
N PHE A 196 2.30 53.36 3.51
CA PHE A 196 2.00 52.21 4.38
C PHE A 196 1.75 50.93 3.58
N VAL A 197 0.95 51.00 2.50
CA VAL A 197 0.69 49.85 1.63
C VAL A 197 1.97 49.34 0.96
N GLU A 198 2.86 50.23 0.53
CA GLU A 198 4.16 49.82 -0.05
C GLU A 198 5.03 49.06 0.96
N ASN A 199 5.18 49.58 2.18
CA ASN A 199 5.97 48.92 3.21
C ASN A 199 5.33 47.60 3.65
N LEU A 200 4.00 47.54 3.72
CA LEU A 200 3.26 46.30 3.97
C LEU A 200 3.53 45.26 2.88
N SER A 201 3.52 45.66 1.61
CA SER A 201 3.87 44.78 0.49
C SER A 201 5.30 44.26 0.58
N ARG A 202 6.26 45.10 1.00
CA ARG A 202 7.67 44.69 1.21
C ARG A 202 7.79 43.66 2.32
N VAL A 203 7.12 43.86 3.45
CA VAL A 203 7.09 42.92 4.59
C VAL A 203 6.51 41.57 4.17
N TYR A 204 5.34 41.53 3.52
CA TYR A 204 4.74 40.26 3.08
C TYR A 204 5.56 39.56 2.00
N ARG A 205 6.08 40.31 1.02
CA ARG A 205 6.95 39.73 -0.02
C ARG A 205 8.19 39.11 0.59
N TYR A 206 8.79 39.78 1.58
CA TYR A 206 9.94 39.26 2.31
C TYR A 206 9.61 37.95 3.01
N MET A 207 8.54 37.92 3.81
CA MET A 207 8.09 36.71 4.51
C MET A 207 7.89 35.58 3.50
N ILE A 208 7.05 35.78 2.48
CA ILE A 208 6.73 34.72 1.49
C ILE A 208 7.97 34.20 0.77
N GLN A 209 8.89 35.08 0.36
CA GLN A 209 10.09 34.67 -0.39
C GLN A 209 11.11 33.91 0.46
N HIS A 210 11.15 34.13 1.77
CA HIS A 210 12.19 33.59 2.64
C HIS A 210 11.66 32.59 3.69
N ILE A 211 10.38 32.21 3.66
CA ILE A 211 9.76 31.17 4.51
C ILE A 211 10.54 29.84 4.51
N HIS A 212 11.10 29.44 3.37
CA HIS A 212 11.88 28.20 3.21
C HIS A 212 13.37 28.44 2.93
N SER A 213 13.86 29.67 3.09
CA SER A 213 15.27 29.96 2.87
C SER A 213 16.09 29.57 4.11
N ASP A 214 17.08 28.70 3.94
CA ASP A 214 17.98 28.32 5.04
C ASP A 214 18.81 29.52 5.54
N THR A 215 19.17 30.44 4.62
CA THR A 215 19.88 31.68 4.96
C THR A 215 19.46 32.86 4.09
N ILE A 216 19.65 34.07 4.62
CA ILE A 216 19.42 35.34 3.92
C ILE A 216 20.58 36.31 4.17
N THR A 217 20.82 37.23 3.23
CA THR A 217 21.83 38.28 3.43
C THR A 217 21.40 39.29 4.47
N LEU A 218 22.35 39.72 5.31
CA LEU A 218 22.15 40.77 6.33
C LEU A 218 21.48 42.03 5.73
N GLN A 219 21.86 42.42 4.51
CA GLN A 219 21.28 43.60 3.86
C GLN A 219 19.77 43.47 3.60
N LYS A 220 19.30 42.27 3.20
CA LYS A 220 17.87 42.02 2.98
C LYS A 220 17.11 41.99 4.30
N GLU A 221 17.70 41.39 5.34
CA GLU A 221 17.15 41.35 6.69
C GLU A 221 16.95 42.78 7.26
N ILE A 222 17.96 43.65 7.13
CA ILE A 222 17.86 45.04 7.59
C ILE A 222 16.73 45.78 6.89
N LYS A 223 16.64 45.67 5.56
CA LYS A 223 15.56 46.30 4.78
C LYS A 223 14.17 45.81 5.22
N PHE A 224 14.06 44.54 5.58
CA PHE A 224 12.83 43.99 6.13
C PHE A 224 12.49 44.61 7.49
N ILE A 225 13.45 44.67 8.41
CA ILE A 225 13.26 45.25 9.75
C ILE A 225 12.88 46.74 9.63
N GLU A 226 13.49 47.49 8.72
CA GLU A 226 13.14 48.89 8.44
C GLU A 226 11.68 49.03 8.00
N SER A 227 11.26 48.25 6.99
CA SER A 227 9.86 48.27 6.53
C SER A 227 8.88 47.81 7.61
N TYR A 228 9.24 46.80 8.42
CA TYR A 228 8.39 46.30 9.50
C TYR A 228 8.24 47.31 10.64
N THR A 229 9.34 47.92 11.07
CA THR A 229 9.35 48.93 12.13
C THR A 229 8.65 50.22 11.71
N TYR A 230 8.70 50.58 10.42
CA TYR A 230 7.87 51.63 9.86
C TYR A 230 6.37 51.38 10.09
N LEU A 231 5.88 50.15 9.82
CA LEU A 231 4.46 49.81 10.05
C LEU A 231 4.08 49.92 11.54
N ILE A 232 4.95 49.46 12.44
CA ILE A 232 4.74 49.57 13.90
C ILE A 232 4.70 51.04 14.33
N PHE A 233 5.62 51.85 13.82
CA PHE A 233 5.69 53.27 14.14
C PHE A 233 4.43 54.01 13.71
N ILE A 234 3.93 53.78 12.50
CA ILE A 234 2.67 54.39 12.04
C ILE A 234 1.48 53.96 12.93
N ARG A 235 1.44 52.70 13.37
CA ARG A 235 0.34 52.20 14.23
C ARG A 235 0.38 52.76 15.64
N HIS A 236 1.56 52.86 16.26
CA HIS A 236 1.69 53.20 17.68
C HIS A 236 2.16 54.64 17.94
N GLY A 237 2.53 55.36 16.88
CA GLY A 237 3.07 56.71 16.97
C GLY A 237 4.25 56.80 17.94
N ASN A 238 4.23 57.82 18.79
CA ASN A 238 5.30 58.07 19.76
C ASN A 238 5.38 57.07 20.92
N ASN A 239 4.45 56.11 21.02
CA ASN A 239 4.49 55.09 22.06
C ASN A 239 5.54 53.99 21.81
N VAL A 240 6.14 53.98 20.62
CA VAL A 240 7.22 53.05 20.26
C VAL A 240 8.39 53.82 19.65
N LYS A 241 9.59 53.61 20.18
CA LYS A 241 10.85 54.11 19.61
C LYS A 241 11.74 52.93 19.28
N VAL A 242 12.10 52.81 18.01
CA VAL A 242 13.06 51.79 17.54
C VAL A 242 14.34 52.51 17.17
N SER A 243 15.47 52.02 17.70
CA SER A 243 16.81 52.52 17.39
C SER A 243 17.66 51.36 16.93
N MET A 244 18.25 51.49 15.75
CA MET A 244 19.06 50.44 15.11
C MET A 244 20.49 50.93 15.01
N HIS A 245 21.42 50.22 15.67
CA HIS A 245 22.85 50.54 15.64
C HIS A 245 23.58 49.42 14.92
N ILE A 246 23.92 49.65 13.66
CA ILE A 246 24.63 48.68 12.83
C ILE A 246 26.04 49.19 12.54
N PRO A 247 27.08 48.47 12.98
CA PRO A 247 28.46 48.77 12.63
C PRO A 247 28.69 48.78 11.11
N GLU A 248 29.30 49.84 10.57
CA GLU A 248 29.52 50.00 9.12
C GLU A 248 30.35 48.86 8.49
N ASN A 249 31.24 48.25 9.26
CA ASN A 249 32.06 47.12 8.81
C ASN A 249 31.24 45.86 8.48
N LEU A 250 30.02 45.72 9.03
CA LEU A 250 29.12 44.61 8.73
C LEU A 250 28.29 44.85 7.47
N MET A 251 28.18 46.10 7.00
CA MET A 251 27.41 46.47 5.81
C MET A 251 28.18 46.26 4.49
N GLN A 252 29.49 46.07 4.55
CA GLN A 252 30.37 45.94 3.37
C GLN A 252 30.69 44.49 2.97
N LYS A 253 30.31 43.50 3.79
CA LYS A 253 30.55 42.07 3.53
C LYS A 253 29.23 41.32 3.39
N GLU A 254 29.18 40.35 2.48
CA GLU A 254 28.02 39.45 2.34
C GLU A 254 27.97 38.44 3.48
N TYR A 255 27.30 38.82 4.56
CA TYR A 255 26.98 37.92 5.67
C TYR A 255 25.63 37.25 5.44
N HIS A 256 25.59 35.93 5.61
CA HIS A 256 24.38 35.11 5.56
C HIS A 256 23.95 34.72 6.97
N LEU A 257 22.67 34.88 7.26
CA LEU A 257 22.05 34.69 8.57
C LEU A 257 20.82 33.79 8.42
N LEU A 258 20.36 33.19 9.53
CA LEU A 258 19.01 32.63 9.58
C LEU A 258 17.98 33.78 9.49
N PRO A 259 16.93 33.66 8.67
CA PRO A 259 15.91 34.70 8.53
C PRO A 259 15.15 34.92 9.85
N CYS A 260 14.83 36.18 10.16
CA CYS A 260 14.03 36.52 11.33
C CYS A 260 12.54 36.25 11.05
N ASN A 261 12.06 35.08 11.46
CA ASN A 261 10.63 34.74 11.45
C ASN A 261 10.00 35.20 12.78
N CYS A 262 9.49 36.44 12.83
CA CYS A 262 8.64 36.94 13.92
C CYS A 262 7.17 36.57 13.70
#